data_AF-A0A536GDX0-F1
#
_entry.id   AF-A0A536GDX0-F1
#
_cell.length_a   1.000
_cell.length_b   1.000
_cell.length_c   1.000
_cell.angle_alpha   90.00
_cell.angle_beta   90.00
_cell.angle_gamma   90.00
#
_symmetry.space_group_name_H-M   'P 1'
#
loop_
_entity.id
_entity.type
_entity.pdbx_description
1 polymer ?
#
loop_
_entity_poly.entity_id
_entity_poly.type
_entity_poly.pdbx_seq_one_letter_code
_entity_poly.pdbx_strand_id
1 'polypeptide(L)'
;MAKRTASAKKQARAGARRSVRNRGVRSEVKTLIIKARRSLRSGEDASERTTSTADAVRALDRAAAKGILHPNNAARRKSRLARQLAKVATAAPAPAKGKKGAAAAPSAASSKKK
;
A
#
# COMPACT_ATOMS: atom_id res chain seq x y z
N MET A 1 21.56 -18.56 -22.35
CA MET A 1 22.63 -17.74 -22.95
C MET A 1 23.70 -17.46 -21.91
N ALA A 2 24.85 -18.14 -22.02
CA ALA A 2 25.94 -18.02 -21.07
C ALA A 2 26.47 -16.58 -21.03
N LYS A 3 26.55 -15.99 -19.84
CA LYS A 3 27.06 -14.63 -19.66
C LYS A 3 28.56 -14.62 -19.95
N ARG A 4 28.95 -14.03 -21.08
CA ARG A 4 30.30 -14.12 -21.66
C ARG A 4 31.35 -13.28 -20.90
N THR A 5 30.96 -12.15 -20.30
CA THR A 5 31.86 -11.25 -19.55
C THR A 5 31.86 -11.52 -18.04
N ALA A 6 32.99 -11.28 -17.37
CA ALA A 6 33.15 -11.49 -15.93
C ALA A 6 32.15 -10.65 -15.09
N SER A 7 31.89 -9.41 -15.52
CA SER A 7 30.89 -8.51 -14.91
C SER A 7 29.48 -9.09 -15.01
N ALA A 8 29.11 -9.64 -16.17
CA ALA A 8 27.80 -10.25 -16.37
C ALA A 8 27.60 -11.50 -15.49
N LYS A 9 28.62 -12.38 -15.37
CA LYS A 9 28.59 -13.54 -14.45
C LYS A 9 28.41 -13.10 -12.99
N LYS A 10 29.08 -12.03 -12.55
CA LYS A 10 28.88 -11.43 -11.21
C LYS A 10 27.45 -10.95 -11.00
N GLN A 11 26.88 -10.22 -11.96
CA GLN A 11 25.51 -9.73 -11.88
C GLN A 11 24.46 -10.86 -11.87
N ALA A 12 24.71 -11.98 -12.57
CA ALA A 12 23.87 -13.19 -12.47
C ALA A 12 23.79 -13.71 -11.03
N ARG A 13 24.95 -13.90 -10.38
CA ARG A 13 25.02 -14.39 -9.00
C ARG A 13 24.33 -13.44 -8.03
N ALA A 14 24.54 -12.12 -8.18
CA ALA A 14 23.89 -11.11 -7.36
C ALA A 14 22.36 -11.08 -7.56
N GLY A 15 21.90 -11.20 -8.81
CA GLY A 15 20.49 -11.25 -9.17
C GLY A 15 19.77 -12.46 -8.58
N ALA A 16 20.38 -13.65 -8.67
CA ALA A 16 19.83 -14.87 -8.07
C ALA A 16 19.65 -14.73 -6.55
N ARG A 17 20.68 -14.24 -5.84
CA ARG A 17 20.62 -13.98 -4.39
C ARG A 17 19.54 -12.97 -4.01
N ARG A 18 19.36 -11.91 -4.81
CA ARG A 18 18.32 -10.89 -4.60
C ARG A 18 16.93 -11.47 -4.87
N SER A 19 16.77 -12.29 -5.90
CA SER A 19 15.51 -12.92 -6.27
C SER A 19 14.97 -13.82 -5.15
N VAL A 20 15.82 -14.66 -4.56
CA VAL A 20 15.44 -15.54 -3.43
C VAL A 20 14.91 -14.73 -2.24
N ARG A 21 15.66 -13.70 -1.81
CA ARG A 21 15.23 -12.81 -0.71
C ARG A 21 13.93 -12.07 -1.03
N ASN A 22 13.83 -11.52 -2.23
CA ASN A 22 12.64 -10.77 -2.65
C ASN A 22 11.41 -11.67 -2.78
N ARG A 23 11.59 -12.94 -3.16
CA ARG A 23 10.50 -13.92 -3.27
C ARG A 23 9.84 -14.12 -1.90
N GLY A 24 10.63 -14.37 -0.85
CA GLY A 24 10.11 -14.56 0.52
C GLY A 24 9.29 -13.36 1.01
N VAL A 25 9.87 -12.16 0.95
CA VAL A 25 9.19 -10.92 1.37
C VAL A 25 7.93 -10.66 0.54
N ARG A 26 7.97 -10.91 -0.77
CA ARG A 26 6.79 -10.73 -1.63
C ARG A 26 5.68 -11.72 -1.31
N SER A 27 6.01 -12.98 -1.01
CA SER A 27 5.02 -13.98 -0.58
C SER A 27 4.40 -13.61 0.76
N GLU A 28 5.21 -13.22 1.75
CA GLU A 28 4.73 -12.78 3.07
C GLU A 28 3.74 -11.62 2.95
N VAL A 29 4.13 -10.56 2.24
CA VAL A 29 3.25 -9.40 1.99
C VAL A 29 1.97 -9.81 1.27
N LYS A 30 2.06 -10.72 0.28
CA LYS A 30 0.87 -11.20 -0.44
C LYS A 30 -0.07 -11.97 0.50
N THR A 31 0.47 -12.84 1.35
CA THR A 31 -0.30 -13.62 2.33
C THR A 31 -1.02 -12.71 3.32
N LEU A 32 -0.33 -11.71 3.88
CA LEU A 32 -0.94 -10.76 4.81
C LEU A 32 -2.04 -9.92 4.15
N ILE A 33 -1.86 -9.49 2.90
CA ILE A 33 -2.91 -8.80 2.14
C ILE A 33 -4.13 -9.71 1.91
N ILE A 34 -3.91 -10.99 1.60
CA ILE A 34 -5.00 -11.95 1.42
C ILE A 34 -5.74 -12.15 2.75
N LYS A 35 -5.02 -12.29 3.87
CA LYS A 35 -5.60 -12.40 5.21
C LYS A 35 -6.46 -11.19 5.54
N ALA A 36 -5.94 -9.97 5.38
CA ALA A 36 -6.68 -8.74 5.61
C ALA A 36 -7.92 -8.63 4.70
N ARG A 37 -7.84 -9.05 3.44
CA ARG A 37 -9.02 -9.06 2.57
C ARG A 37 -10.03 -10.14 2.95
N ARG A 38 -9.59 -11.25 3.53
CA ARG A 38 -10.47 -12.31 4.00
C ARG A 38 -11.25 -11.82 5.22
N SER A 39 -10.57 -11.28 6.24
CA SER A 39 -11.20 -10.75 7.45
C SER A 39 -12.24 -9.67 7.16
N LEU A 40 -11.97 -8.80 6.19
CA LEU A 40 -12.92 -7.77 5.73
C LEU A 40 -14.17 -8.33 5.02
N ARG A 41 -14.14 -9.57 4.51
CA ARG A 41 -15.26 -10.22 3.81
C ARG A 41 -16.01 -11.24 4.67
N SER A 42 -15.30 -11.98 5.53
CA SER A 42 -15.87 -13.06 6.35
C SER A 42 -16.72 -12.53 7.51
N GLY A 43 -16.69 -11.22 7.80
CA GLY A 43 -17.46 -10.66 8.91
C GLY A 43 -16.84 -10.93 10.27
N GLU A 44 -15.57 -11.37 10.33
CA GLU A 44 -14.76 -11.55 11.55
C GLU A 44 -14.82 -10.32 12.47
N ASP A 45 -14.50 -10.47 13.75
CA ASP A 45 -14.63 -9.39 14.73
C ASP A 45 -13.94 -8.09 14.31
N ALA A 46 -14.49 -6.96 14.73
CA ALA A 46 -13.95 -5.64 14.39
C ALA A 46 -12.45 -5.50 14.78
N SER A 47 -12.05 -6.14 15.89
CA SER A 47 -10.69 -6.22 16.38
C SER A 47 -9.75 -7.03 15.46
N GLU A 48 -10.23 -8.12 14.88
CA GLU A 48 -9.44 -8.94 13.95
C GLU A 48 -9.25 -8.25 12.61
N ARG A 49 -10.26 -7.48 12.14
CA ARG A 49 -10.15 -6.67 10.93
C ARG A 49 -9.09 -5.59 11.05
N THR A 50 -9.05 -4.88 12.20
CA THR A 50 -8.11 -3.77 12.41
C THR A 50 -6.68 -4.28 12.55
N THR A 51 -6.46 -5.33 13.33
CA THR A 51 -5.15 -5.97 13.52
C THR A 51 -4.60 -6.54 12.22
N SER A 52 -5.37 -7.37 11.51
CA SER A 52 -4.94 -7.94 10.23
C SER A 52 -4.64 -6.89 9.16
N THR A 53 -5.40 -5.79 9.15
CA THR A 53 -5.14 -4.65 8.25
C THR A 53 -3.86 -3.89 8.66
N ALA A 54 -3.64 -3.66 9.95
CA ALA A 54 -2.44 -3.01 10.46
C ALA A 54 -1.16 -3.82 10.14
N ASP A 55 -1.22 -5.15 10.28
CA ASP A 55 -0.10 -6.04 9.92
C ASP A 55 0.22 -5.98 8.43
N ALA A 56 -0.81 -6.00 7.57
CA ALA A 56 -0.62 -5.86 6.13
C ALA A 56 -0.01 -4.51 5.74
N VAL A 57 -0.41 -3.42 6.40
CA VAL A 57 0.17 -2.08 6.20
C VAL A 57 1.62 -2.03 6.64
N ARG A 58 1.93 -2.55 7.83
CA ARG A 58 3.31 -2.62 8.35
C ARG A 58 4.23 -3.40 7.42
N ALA A 59 3.76 -4.53 6.88
CA ALA A 59 4.53 -5.33 5.94
C ALA A 59 4.74 -4.62 4.59
N LEU A 60 3.73 -3.90 4.08
CA LEU A 60 3.83 -3.10 2.85
C LEU A 60 4.88 -1.99 2.99
N ASP A 61 4.84 -1.25 4.10
CA ASP A 61 5.74 -0.12 4.34
C ASP A 61 7.19 -0.62 4.53
N ARG A 62 7.40 -1.74 5.23
CA ARG A 62 8.73 -2.41 5.34
C ARG A 62 9.25 -2.90 3.98
N ALA A 63 8.39 -3.44 3.13
CA ALA A 63 8.78 -3.90 1.79
C ALA A 63 9.11 -2.75 0.84
N ALA A 64 8.45 -1.59 1.01
CA ALA A 64 8.76 -0.36 0.29
C ALA A 64 10.11 0.24 0.73
N ALA A 65 10.36 0.31 2.04
CA ALA A 65 11.63 0.80 2.58
C ALA A 65 12.83 -0.04 2.09
N LYS A 66 12.65 -1.36 1.95
CA LYS A 66 13.68 -2.27 1.40
C LYS A 66 13.81 -2.21 -0.14
N GLY A 67 13.02 -1.38 -0.83
CA GLY A 67 13.02 -1.27 -2.30
C GLY A 67 12.52 -2.51 -3.03
N ILE A 68 11.86 -3.45 -2.34
CA ILE A 68 11.35 -4.71 -2.93
C ILE A 68 10.05 -4.44 -3.69
N LEU A 69 9.25 -3.50 -3.18
CA LEU A 69 8.06 -2.93 -3.81
C LEU A 69 8.29 -1.44 -4.07
N HIS A 70 7.85 -0.95 -5.22
CA HIS A 70 7.87 0.48 -5.50
C HIS A 70 6.97 1.25 -4.50
N PRO A 71 7.34 2.46 -4.04
CA PRO A 71 6.55 3.23 -3.06
C PRO A 71 5.11 3.43 -3.53
N ASN A 72 4.91 3.81 -4.80
CA ASN A 72 3.56 3.96 -5.37
C ASN A 72 2.76 2.64 -5.38
N ASN A 73 3.41 1.49 -5.55
CA ASN A 73 2.73 0.19 -5.46
C ASN A 73 2.28 -0.10 -4.02
N ALA A 74 3.12 0.20 -3.03
CA ALA A 74 2.77 0.06 -1.63
C ALA A 74 1.64 1.03 -1.24
N ALA A 75 1.75 2.31 -1.61
CA ALA A 75 0.73 3.34 -1.37
C ALA A 75 -0.63 2.98 -1.99
N ARG A 76 -0.65 2.49 -3.25
CA ARG A 76 -1.87 2.01 -3.90
C ARG A 76 -2.53 0.87 -3.12
N ARG A 77 -1.74 -0.11 -2.65
CA ARG A 77 -2.27 -1.25 -1.89
C ARG A 77 -2.78 -0.83 -0.51
N LYS A 78 -2.06 0.05 0.18
CA LYS A 78 -2.46 0.66 1.46
C LYS A 78 -3.78 1.42 1.33
N SER A 79 -3.89 2.29 0.32
CA SER A 79 -5.13 3.04 0.05
C SER A 79 -6.32 2.13 -0.24
N ARG A 80 -6.14 1.05 -1.02
CA ARG A 80 -7.21 0.08 -1.31
C ARG A 80 -7.71 -0.63 -0.05
N LEU A 81 -6.81 -1.06 0.84
CA LEU A 81 -7.20 -1.70 2.11
C LEU A 81 -7.94 -0.73 3.02
N ALA A 82 -7.45 0.51 3.15
CA ALA A 82 -8.10 1.54 3.95
C ALA A 82 -9.52 1.86 3.46
N ARG A 83 -9.71 1.98 2.13
CA ARG A 83 -11.04 2.19 1.54
C ARG A 83 -12.00 1.04 1.81
N GLN A 84 -11.51 -0.20 1.76
CA GLN A 84 -12.33 -1.39 2.05
C GLN A 84 -12.75 -1.42 3.53
N LEU A 85 -11.83 -1.13 4.44
CA LEU A 85 -12.12 -1.06 5.87
C LEU A 85 -13.15 0.05 6.19
N ALA A 86 -12.97 1.24 5.62
CA ALA A 86 -13.92 2.34 5.78
C ALA A 86 -15.34 1.96 5.29
N LYS A 87 -15.44 1.30 4.13
CA LYS A 87 -16.72 0.85 3.57
C LYS A 87 -17.43 -0.15 4.48
N VAL A 88 -16.69 -1.10 5.06
CA VAL A 88 -17.24 -2.09 6.01
C VAL A 88 -17.66 -1.42 7.32
N ALA A 89 -16.90 -0.45 7.81
CA ALA A 89 -17.24 0.30 9.02
C ALA A 89 -18.54 1.11 8.86
N THR A 90 -18.77 1.72 7.68
CA THR A 90 -19.99 2.51 7.41
C THR A 90 -21.26 1.68 7.18
N ALA A 91 -21.15 0.35 7.09
CA ALA A 91 -22.30 -0.54 6.88
C ALA A 91 -23.00 -0.97 8.20
N ALA A 92 -22.42 -0.68 9.36
CA ALA A 92 -23.11 -0.66 10.65
C ALA A 92 -23.51 0.79 10.98
N PRO A 93 -24.70 1.05 11.55
CA PRO A 93 -25.61 2.14 11.17
C PRO A 93 -25.07 3.57 11.39
N ALA A 94 -25.53 4.49 10.53
CA ALA A 94 -25.19 5.91 10.53
C ALA A 94 -25.54 6.65 11.84
N PRO A 95 -24.88 7.80 12.09
CA PRO A 95 -25.68 9.01 12.19
C PRO A 95 -25.13 10.23 11.43
N ALA A 96 -26.10 11.02 10.96
CA ALA A 96 -26.06 12.46 10.68
C ALA A 96 -25.13 13.00 9.56
N LYS A 97 -25.75 13.36 8.44
CA LYS A 97 -25.28 14.45 7.57
C LYS A 97 -25.38 15.79 8.34
N GLY A 98 -24.24 16.44 8.56
CA GLY A 98 -24.14 17.89 8.80
C GLY A 98 -23.76 18.62 7.51
N LYS A 99 -24.61 19.57 7.08
CA LYS A 99 -24.51 20.47 5.92
C LYS A 99 -23.36 21.50 6.10
N LYS A 100 -22.49 21.69 5.10
CA LYS A 100 -22.35 22.86 4.17
C LYS A 100 -22.19 24.28 4.80
N GLY A 101 -21.11 24.95 4.41
CA GLY A 101 -20.87 26.42 4.38
C GLY A 101 -19.35 26.70 4.29
N ALA A 102 -18.75 26.97 3.12
CA ALA A 102 -18.71 28.23 2.38
C ALA A 102 -18.00 29.38 3.13
N ALA A 103 -16.74 29.66 2.73
CA ALA A 103 -16.03 30.97 2.71
C ALA A 103 -14.53 30.68 2.51
N ALA A 104 -13.71 31.37 1.74
CA ALA A 104 -13.83 32.36 0.67
C ALA A 104 -12.40 32.48 0.09
N ALA A 105 -12.26 32.67 -1.22
CA ALA A 105 -10.99 33.15 -1.80
C ALA A 105 -10.70 34.58 -1.30
N PRO A 106 -9.50 35.13 -1.55
CA PRO A 106 -9.44 35.90 -2.79
C PRO A 106 -8.17 35.69 -3.61
N SER A 107 -8.40 35.79 -4.91
CA SER A 107 -7.45 36.13 -5.96
C SER A 107 -6.67 37.41 -5.66
N ALA A 108 -5.37 37.39 -5.96
CA ALA A 108 -4.65 38.59 -6.38
C ALA A 108 -3.80 38.23 -7.60
N ALA A 109 -4.27 38.64 -8.78
CA ALA A 109 -3.42 38.85 -9.92
C ALA A 109 -2.46 40.01 -9.61
N SER A 110 -1.18 39.86 -9.90
CA SER A 110 -0.36 41.00 -10.29
C SER A 110 0.34 40.68 -11.61
N SER A 111 -0.03 41.48 -12.58
CA SER A 111 0.40 41.54 -13.96
C SER A 111 1.79 42.15 -14.12
N LYS A 112 2.49 41.71 -15.17
CA LYS A 112 3.36 42.47 -16.09
C LYS A 112 4.64 43.15 -15.53
N LYS A 113 5.78 42.83 -16.15
CA LYS A 113 6.43 43.74 -17.14
C LYS A 113 7.61 43.10 -17.89
N LYS A 114 7.61 43.39 -19.20
CA LYS A 114 8.66 43.30 -20.24
C LYS A 114 9.24 41.93 -20.61
#